data_AF-A0A2W1LN83-F1
#
_entry.id   AF-A0A2W1LN83-F1
#
_cell.length_a   1.000
_cell.length_b   1.000
_cell.length_c   1.000
_cell.angle_alpha   90.00
_cell.angle_beta   90.00
_cell.angle_gamma   90.00
#
_symmetry.space_group_name_H-M   'P 1'
#
loop_
_entity.id
_entity.type
_entity.pdbx_description
1 polymer ?
#
loop_
_entity_poly.entity_id
_entity_poly.type
_entity_poly.pdbx_seq_one_letter_code
_entity_poly.pdbx_strand_id
1 'polypeptide(L)'
;MAREDMSLNETSVFVTEEEMRQVDQSYKQQRKLSFSFGTVFFLVTLMIPFLSGTAEWWYGTPFLAGLSLNFWTTIVLFHLFYWVLAYLFVRRANQLDEKLK
;
A
#
# COMPACT_ATOMS: atom_id res chain seq x y z
N MET A 1 -41.41 17.41 27.21
CA MET A 1 -40.75 16.36 26.42
C MET A 1 -40.45 16.95 25.05
N ALA A 2 -39.53 17.92 24.98
CA ALA A 2 -39.27 18.78 23.80
C ALA A 2 -37.82 19.33 23.83
N ARG A 3 -36.88 18.49 24.26
CA ARG A 3 -35.46 18.86 24.46
C ARG A 3 -34.48 17.86 23.82
N GLU A 4 -34.98 16.81 23.17
CA GLU A 4 -34.16 15.74 22.57
C GLU A 4 -33.96 15.94 21.06
N ASP A 5 -34.80 16.77 20.46
CA ASP A 5 -34.92 17.03 19.03
C ASP A 5 -34.00 18.18 18.55
N MET A 6 -33.49 19.01 19.47
CA MET A 6 -32.50 20.06 19.15
C MET A 6 -31.05 19.58 19.15
N SER A 7 -30.70 18.51 19.88
CA SER A 7 -29.30 18.05 19.96
C SER A 7 -28.85 17.24 18.75
N LEU A 8 -29.79 16.66 18.00
CA LEU A 8 -29.49 15.81 16.83
C LEU A 8 -29.22 16.61 15.55
N ASN A 9 -29.64 17.88 15.49
CA ASN A 9 -29.50 18.71 14.30
C ASN A 9 -28.18 19.50 14.26
N GLU A 10 -27.46 19.60 15.38
CA GLU A 10 -26.16 20.31 15.44
C GLU A 10 -24.97 19.43 15.04
N THR A 11 -25.14 18.12 14.91
CA THR A 11 -24.03 17.19 14.62
C THR A 11 -23.94 16.77 13.15
N SER A 12 -24.96 17.05 12.34
CA SER A 12 -24.90 16.85 10.89
C SER A 12 -24.36 18.12 10.23
N VAL A 13 -23.04 18.30 10.27
CA VAL A 13 -22.40 19.26 9.38
C VAL A 13 -22.71 18.81 7.95
N PHE A 14 -23.56 19.58 7.26
CA PHE A 14 -23.88 19.31 5.86
C PHE A 14 -22.63 19.55 5.03
N VAL A 15 -21.99 18.46 4.60
CA VAL A 15 -20.85 18.49 3.69
C VAL A 15 -21.31 19.14 2.39
N THR A 16 -20.65 20.21 2.01
CA THR A 16 -20.95 20.92 0.77
C THR A 16 -20.61 20.06 -0.44
N GLU A 17 -21.25 20.32 -1.59
CA GLU A 17 -20.89 19.60 -2.83
C GLU A 17 -19.41 19.76 -3.18
N GLU A 18 -18.82 20.91 -2.85
CA GLU A 18 -17.40 21.19 -3.10
C GLU A 18 -16.48 20.31 -2.23
N GLU A 19 -16.79 20.17 -0.93
CA GLU A 19 -16.06 19.27 -0.04
C GLU A 19 -16.19 17.79 -0.50
N MET A 20 -17.38 17.38 -0.95
CA MET A 20 -17.57 16.03 -1.51
C MET A 20 -16.74 15.81 -2.78
N ARG A 21 -16.65 16.82 -3.67
CA ARG A 21 -15.81 16.76 -4.88
C ARG A 21 -14.33 16.66 -4.54
N GLN A 22 -13.86 17.40 -3.54
CA GLN A 22 -12.46 17.35 -3.09
C GLN A 22 -12.09 15.96 -2.52
N VAL A 23 -13.00 15.36 -1.75
CA VAL A 23 -12.83 14.00 -1.23
C VAL A 23 -12.79 12.97 -2.36
N ASP A 24 -13.70 13.05 -3.34
CA ASP A 24 -13.71 12.12 -4.47
C ASP A 24 -12.44 12.23 -5.33
N GLN A 25 -11.94 13.44 -5.55
CA GLN A 25 -10.66 13.66 -6.24
C GLN A 25 -9.48 13.05 -5.47
N SER A 26 -9.41 13.30 -4.16
CA SER A 26 -8.39 12.71 -3.27
C SER A 26 -8.45 11.18 -3.31
N TYR A 27 -9.64 10.61 -3.21
CA TYR A 27 -9.85 9.17 -3.25
C TYR A 27 -9.41 8.56 -4.58
N LYS A 28 -9.76 9.17 -5.71
CA LYS A 28 -9.35 8.69 -7.05
C LYS A 28 -7.83 8.67 -7.20
N GLN A 29 -7.14 9.70 -6.73
CA GLN A 29 -5.68 9.77 -6.81
C GLN A 29 -5.01 8.76 -5.87
N GLN A 30 -5.47 8.67 -4.62
CA GLN A 30 -4.97 7.68 -3.67
C GLN A 30 -5.22 6.25 -4.15
N ARG A 31 -6.40 5.95 -4.71
CA ARG A 31 -6.72 4.64 -5.29
C ARG A 31 -5.74 4.25 -6.38
N LYS A 32 -5.42 5.19 -7.29
CA LYS A 32 -4.44 4.95 -8.35
C LYS A 32 -3.04 4.67 -7.79
N LEU A 33 -2.63 5.41 -6.76
CA LEU A 33 -1.36 5.20 -6.08
C LEU A 33 -1.32 3.81 -5.42
N SER A 34 -2.33 3.48 -4.61
CA SER A 34 -2.46 2.20 -3.92
C SER A 34 -2.47 1.03 -4.89
N PHE A 35 -3.20 1.13 -6.01
CA PHE A 35 -3.22 0.08 -7.02
C PHE A 35 -1.85 -0.12 -7.68
N SER A 36 -1.14 0.97 -7.97
CA SER A 36 0.20 0.90 -8.59
C SER A 36 1.20 0.21 -7.65
N PHE A 37 1.25 0.62 -6.38
CA PHE A 37 2.12 0.02 -5.38
C PHE A 37 1.71 -1.41 -5.04
N GLY A 38 0.40 -1.69 -4.94
CA GLY A 38 -0.14 -3.03 -4.74
C GLY A 38 0.20 -3.97 -5.89
N THR A 39 0.19 -3.48 -7.14
CA THR A 39 0.61 -4.27 -8.31
C THR A 39 2.09 -4.61 -8.25
N VAL A 40 2.94 -3.63 -7.93
CA VAL A 40 4.39 -3.87 -7.77
C VAL A 40 4.64 -4.88 -6.65
N PHE A 41 4.00 -4.70 -5.49
CA PHE A 41 4.06 -5.64 -4.39
C PHE A 41 3.66 -7.05 -4.82
N PHE A 42 2.51 -7.18 -5.47
CA PHE A 42 1.98 -8.46 -5.92
C PHE A 42 2.92 -9.16 -6.90
N LEU A 43 3.40 -8.46 -7.93
CA LEU A 43 4.30 -9.03 -8.93
C LEU A 43 5.62 -9.47 -8.30
N VAL A 44 6.22 -8.65 -7.43
CA VAL A 44 7.48 -9.01 -6.75
C VAL A 44 7.28 -10.21 -5.83
N THR A 45 6.17 -10.26 -5.12
CA THR A 45 5.82 -11.42 -4.28
C THR A 45 5.64 -12.68 -5.12
N LEU A 46 4.95 -12.57 -6.25
CA LEU A 46 4.66 -13.69 -7.15
C LEU A 46 5.92 -14.23 -7.84
N MET A 47 6.96 -13.40 -8.03
CA MET A 47 8.24 -13.86 -8.56
C MET A 47 8.90 -14.92 -7.67
N ILE A 48 8.67 -14.91 -6.36
CA ILE A 48 9.28 -15.89 -5.44
C ILE A 48 8.81 -17.33 -5.74
N PRO A 49 7.50 -17.66 -5.71
CA PRO A 49 7.04 -19.00 -6.06
C PRO A 49 7.26 -19.32 -7.54
N PHE A 50 7.16 -18.32 -8.43
CA PHE A 50 7.44 -18.53 -9.86
C PHE A 50 8.88 -19.02 -10.08
N LEU A 51 9.88 -18.32 -9.54
CA LEU A 51 11.28 -18.73 -9.65
C LEU A 51 11.53 -20.06 -8.92
N SER A 52 10.81 -20.33 -7.83
CA SER A 52 10.92 -21.62 -7.12
C SER A 52 10.46 -22.81 -7.97
N GLY A 53 9.51 -22.60 -8.89
CA GLY A 53 9.05 -23.63 -9.81
C GLY A 53 9.89 -23.77 -11.08
N THR A 54 10.58 -22.71 -11.52
CA THR A 54 11.23 -22.69 -12.84
C THR A 54 12.77 -22.66 -12.80
N ALA A 55 13.38 -22.33 -11.65
CA ALA A 55 14.82 -22.11 -11.55
C ALA A 55 15.44 -22.90 -10.40
N GLU A 56 16.12 -24.00 -10.72
CA GLU A 56 16.76 -24.85 -9.70
C GLU A 56 17.86 -24.13 -8.92
N TRP A 57 18.62 -23.24 -9.55
CA TRP A 57 19.63 -22.41 -8.90
C TRP A 57 19.06 -21.44 -7.84
N TRP A 58 17.76 -21.12 -7.93
CA TRP A 58 17.09 -20.21 -7.00
C TRP A 58 16.79 -20.90 -5.66
N TYR A 59 16.30 -22.15 -5.71
CA TYR A 59 15.80 -22.88 -4.56
C TYR A 59 16.70 -24.07 -4.14
N GLY A 60 17.27 -24.78 -5.11
CA GLY A 60 17.93 -26.07 -4.91
C GLY A 60 19.42 -26.00 -4.62
N THR A 61 20.09 -24.88 -4.88
CA THR A 61 21.54 -24.75 -4.63
C THR A 61 21.81 -23.91 -3.37
N PRO A 62 22.56 -24.44 -2.39
CA PRO A 62 23.01 -23.65 -1.26
C PRO A 62 23.97 -22.56 -1.73
N PHE A 63 23.76 -21.34 -1.24
CA PHE A 63 24.52 -20.16 -1.65
C PHE A 63 25.45 -19.67 -0.54
N LEU A 64 24.88 -19.30 0.61
CA LEU A 64 25.63 -18.75 1.74
C LEU A 64 25.15 -19.36 3.05
N ALA A 65 26.09 -19.78 3.90
CA ALA A 65 25.83 -20.46 5.18
C ALA A 65 24.95 -21.72 5.08
N GLY A 66 25.00 -22.41 3.93
CA GLY A 66 24.17 -23.60 3.65
C GLY A 66 22.71 -23.29 3.29
N LEU A 67 22.33 -22.02 3.22
CA LEU A 67 20.97 -21.58 2.84
C LEU A 67 20.90 -21.25 1.36
N SER A 68 19.75 -21.55 0.74
CA SER A 68 19.50 -21.21 -0.67
C SER A 68 19.28 -19.72 -0.88
N LEU A 69 19.41 -19.27 -2.13
CA LEU A 69 19.21 -17.86 -2.49
C LEU A 69 17.76 -17.41 -2.25
N ASN A 70 16.79 -18.29 -2.50
CA ASN A 70 15.38 -18.08 -2.15
C ASN A 70 15.22 -17.76 -0.67
N PHE A 71 15.84 -18.56 0.20
CA PHE A 71 15.74 -18.37 1.64
C PHE A 71 16.30 -16.99 2.06
N TRP A 72 17.49 -16.64 1.57
CA TRP A 72 18.10 -15.33 1.82
C TRP A 72 17.25 -14.17 1.32
N THR A 73 16.66 -14.32 0.14
CA THR A 73 15.77 -13.31 -0.42
C THR A 73 14.57 -13.10 0.48
N THR A 74 13.93 -14.19 0.94
CA THR A 74 12.73 -14.11 1.76
C THR A 74 13.01 -13.51 3.13
N ILE A 75 14.10 -13.91 3.80
CA ILE A 75 14.38 -13.46 5.16
C ILE A 75 14.99 -12.05 5.22
N VAL A 76 15.82 -11.66 4.26
CA VAL A 76 16.49 -10.33 4.27
C VAL A 76 15.87 -9.41 3.24
N LEU A 77 16.00 -9.74 1.95
CA LEU A 77 15.68 -8.81 0.87
C LEU A 77 14.21 -8.43 0.84
N PHE A 78 13.32 -9.37 1.16
CA PHE A 78 11.89 -9.14 1.13
C PHE A 78 11.43 -8.20 2.26
N HIS A 79 12.05 -8.29 3.43
CA HIS A 79 11.82 -7.34 4.53
C HIS A 79 12.29 -5.94 4.18
N LEU A 80 13.48 -5.82 3.59
CA LEU A 80 13.99 -4.54 3.09
C LEU A 80 13.08 -3.96 2.00
N PHE A 81 12.59 -4.83 1.10
CA PHE A 81 11.63 -4.43 0.07
C PHE A 81 10.34 -3.87 0.67
N TYR A 82 9.74 -4.52 1.68
CA TYR A 82 8.56 -4.00 2.37
C TYR A 82 8.81 -2.61 2.96
N TRP A 83 9.95 -2.43 3.64
CA TRP A 83 10.33 -1.15 4.25
C TRP A 83 10.46 -0.05 3.20
N VAL A 84 11.19 -0.32 2.13
CA VAL A 84 11.39 0.64 1.03
C VAL A 84 10.05 0.96 0.35
N LEU A 85 9.23 -0.05 0.07
CA LEU A 85 7.95 0.13 -0.58
C LEU A 85 6.98 0.97 0.28
N ALA A 86 6.92 0.68 1.58
CA ALA A 86 6.12 1.46 2.53
C ALA A 86 6.60 2.91 2.63
N TYR A 87 7.92 3.11 2.76
CA TYR A 87 8.52 4.45 2.79
C TYR A 87 8.18 5.25 1.53
N LEU A 88 8.36 4.66 0.34
CA LEU A 88 8.06 5.30 -0.93
C LEU A 88 6.56 5.58 -1.08
N PHE A 89 5.70 4.66 -0.64
CA PHE A 89 4.25 4.84 -0.67
C PHE A 89 3.83 6.05 0.18
N VAL A 90 4.26 6.09 1.45
CA VAL A 90 3.95 7.20 2.37
C VAL A 90 4.45 8.52 1.81
N ARG A 91 5.70 8.55 1.33
CA ARG A 91 6.27 9.77 0.73
C ARG A 91 5.46 10.25 -0.48
N ARG A 92 5.01 9.35 -1.35
CA ARG A 92 4.18 9.70 -2.50
C ARG A 92 2.76 10.10 -2.10
N ALA A 93 2.17 9.46 -1.09
CA ALA A 93 0.85 9.80 -0.59
C ALA A 93 0.85 11.22 0.01
N ASN A 94 1.85 11.57 0.83
CA ASN A 94 2.00 12.91 1.39
C ASN A 94 2.14 13.98 0.30
N GLN A 95 2.93 13.70 -0.74
CA GLN A 95 3.07 14.61 -1.89
C GLN A 95 1.78 14.78 -2.70
N LEU A 96 0.87 13.79 -2.71
CA LEU A 96 -0.43 13.94 -3.34
C LEU A 96 -1.35 14.79 -2.47
N ASP A 97 -1.34 14.58 -1.16
CA ASP A 97 -2.12 15.38 -0.20
C ASP A 97 -1.72 16.86 -0.24
N GLU A 98 -0.42 17.17 -0.26
CA GLU A 98 0.09 18.55 -0.38
C GLU A 98 -0.34 19.26 -1.66
N LYS A 99 -0.62 18.53 -2.75
CA LYS A 99 -1.04 19.11 -4.04
C LYS A 99 -2.55 19.30 -4.16
N LEU A 100 -3.32 18.65 -3.30
CA LEU A 100 -4.78 18.64 -3.32
C LEU A 100 -5.39 19.55 -2.24
N LYS A 101 -4.55 20.03 -1.30
CA LYS A 101 -4.83 21.18 -0.43
C LYS A 101 -4.71 22.48 -1.22
#